data_AF-A0A6L8RK58-F1
#
_entry.id   AF-A0A6L8RK58-F1
#
_cell.length_a   1.000
_cell.length_b   1.000
_cell.length_c   1.000
_cell.angle_alpha   90.00
_cell.angle_beta   90.00
_cell.angle_gamma   90.00
#
_symmetry.space_group_name_H-M   'P 1'
#
loop_
_entity.id
_entity.type
_entity.pdbx_description
1 polymer ?
#
loop_
_entity_poly.entity_id
_entity_poly.type
_entity_poly.pdbx_seq_one_letter_code
_entity_poly.pdbx_strand_id
1 'polypeptide(L)'
;MDCYFGIDAGGTQVKWAVVNADYHIEEHGSIPTCTSPADQVIETFRSVIEPHRARVRGVGISMPGVFSEGDSDGVVGGGGALHCLDGYPLGRILRESTGLPVTIENDAMCAALGEYAVGALKGVSLGLMVVIGTGLGGAIVVDGHILRGAHNLAGTVCFVSNDVRKPVTFGSVYGDVTSWRALRGQVCAAKGIDPTDDIDGYRIFSWIEEGDEDARRGLDAYALVFDNMLMGLQSVIDPEVIVVGGGISARPELFEAFERMMDQAHVLPIIPRPCIKPAQNGNDANLLGAVRTLRRSLGECD
;
A
#
# COMPACT_ATOMS: atom_id res chain seq x y z
N MET A 1 2.29 8.70 -28.67
CA MET A 1 2.88 8.79 -27.33
C MET A 1 2.93 7.38 -26.79
N ASP A 2 4.02 7.01 -26.13
CA ASP A 2 4.16 5.69 -25.52
C ASP A 2 3.30 5.64 -24.25
N CYS A 3 2.27 4.80 -24.24
CA CYS A 3 1.43 4.55 -23.07
C CYS A 3 1.76 3.17 -22.47
N TYR A 4 1.38 2.98 -21.21
CA TYR A 4 1.61 1.78 -20.42
C TYR A 4 0.30 1.37 -19.77
N PHE A 5 0.10 0.07 -19.55
CA PHE A 5 -1.08 -0.43 -18.86
C PHE A 5 -0.74 -0.76 -17.41
N GLY A 6 -1.37 -0.10 -16.45
CA GLY A 6 -1.28 -0.43 -15.04
C GLY A 6 -2.48 -1.23 -14.58
N ILE A 7 -2.27 -2.26 -13.77
CA ILE A 7 -3.32 -3.02 -13.07
C ILE A 7 -3.05 -2.93 -11.57
N ASP A 8 -4.10 -2.72 -10.77
CA ASP A 8 -4.09 -2.89 -9.32
C ASP A 8 -5.14 -3.95 -8.93
N ALA A 9 -4.66 -5.13 -8.58
CA ALA A 9 -5.48 -6.31 -8.34
C ALA A 9 -5.68 -6.54 -6.83
N GLY A 10 -6.72 -5.92 -6.28
CA GLY A 10 -7.15 -6.13 -4.89
C GLY A 10 -8.12 -7.31 -4.76
N GLY A 11 -8.50 -7.65 -3.52
CA GLY A 11 -9.44 -8.75 -3.25
C GLY A 11 -10.90 -8.47 -3.65
N THR A 12 -11.27 -7.22 -3.90
CA THR A 12 -12.65 -6.81 -4.22
C THR A 12 -12.81 -6.29 -5.64
N GLN A 13 -11.83 -5.53 -6.12
CA GLN A 13 -11.81 -4.97 -7.47
C GLN A 13 -10.41 -5.10 -8.09
N VAL A 14 -10.40 -5.35 -9.40
CA VAL A 14 -9.26 -5.14 -10.26
C VAL A 14 -9.46 -3.78 -10.93
N LYS A 15 -8.60 -2.82 -10.58
CA LYS A 15 -8.55 -1.50 -11.22
C LYS A 15 -7.49 -1.53 -12.30
N TRP A 16 -7.67 -0.71 -13.32
CA TRP A 16 -6.70 -0.58 -14.40
C TRP A 16 -6.65 0.84 -14.95
N ALA A 17 -5.53 1.19 -15.55
CA ALA A 17 -5.32 2.48 -16.20
C ALA A 17 -4.37 2.39 -17.40
N VAL A 18 -4.65 3.19 -18.42
CA VAL A 18 -3.70 3.55 -19.48
C VAL A 18 -3.01 4.82 -19.03
N VAL A 19 -1.69 4.74 -18.84
CA VAL A 19 -0.86 5.82 -18.28
C VAL A 19 0.21 6.20 -19.29
N ASN A 20 0.41 7.49 -19.53
CA ASN A 20 1.46 7.96 -20.44
C ASN A 20 2.83 8.10 -19.74
N ALA A 21 3.85 8.50 -20.50
CA ALA A 21 5.22 8.67 -19.99
C ALA A 21 5.38 9.78 -18.92
N ASP A 22 4.43 10.70 -18.81
CA ASP A 22 4.41 11.75 -17.77
C ASP A 22 3.59 11.33 -16.53
N TYR A 23 3.19 10.05 -16.45
CA TYR A 23 2.32 9.50 -15.41
C TYR A 23 0.89 10.10 -15.38
N HIS A 24 0.43 10.70 -16.47
CA HIS A 24 -0.98 11.06 -16.60
C HIS A 24 -1.82 9.83 -17.00
N ILE A 25 -2.92 9.63 -16.27
CA ILE A 25 -3.92 8.60 -16.57
C ILE A 25 -4.81 9.12 -17.72
N GLU A 26 -4.74 8.48 -18.88
CA GLU A 26 -5.56 8.82 -20.06
C GLU A 26 -6.92 8.13 -20.04
N GLU A 27 -6.96 6.94 -19.45
CA GLU A 27 -8.14 6.09 -19.40
C GLU A 27 -8.02 5.17 -18.17
N HIS A 28 -9.12 4.92 -17.48
CA HIS A 28 -9.14 4.03 -16.32
C HIS A 28 -10.48 3.33 -16.17
N GLY A 29 -10.48 2.23 -15.42
CA GLY A 29 -11.69 1.48 -15.11
C GLY A 29 -11.47 0.51 -13.97
N SER A 30 -12.54 -0.20 -13.62
CA SER A 30 -12.51 -1.24 -12.60
C SER A 30 -13.52 -2.31 -12.91
N ILE A 31 -13.18 -3.55 -12.57
CA ILE A 31 -14.10 -4.69 -12.59
C ILE A 31 -14.05 -5.43 -11.24
N PRO A 32 -15.12 -6.15 -10.85
CA PRO A 32 -15.06 -7.01 -9.68
C PRO A 32 -13.93 -8.03 -9.77
N THR A 33 -13.24 -8.29 -8.66
CA THR A 33 -12.18 -9.30 -8.62
C THR A 33 -12.78 -10.70 -8.70
N CYS A 34 -12.34 -11.49 -9.68
CA CYS A 34 -12.40 -12.95 -9.59
C CYS A 34 -11.23 -13.41 -8.71
N THR A 35 -11.50 -14.12 -7.61
CA THR A 35 -10.46 -14.63 -6.70
C THR A 35 -10.17 -16.10 -6.86
N SER A 36 -10.96 -16.84 -7.65
CA SER A 36 -10.82 -18.27 -7.89
C SER A 36 -11.83 -18.74 -8.96
N PRO A 37 -11.53 -19.79 -9.75
CA PRO A 37 -10.23 -20.46 -9.90
C PRO A 37 -9.18 -19.61 -10.63
N ALA A 38 -7.91 -20.03 -10.56
CA ALA A 38 -6.75 -19.29 -11.06
C ALA A 38 -6.85 -18.89 -12.54
N ASP A 39 -7.38 -19.78 -13.38
CA ASP A 39 -7.62 -19.56 -14.80
C ASP A 39 -8.62 -18.41 -15.05
N GLN A 40 -9.66 -18.29 -14.23
CA GLN A 40 -10.60 -17.17 -14.31
C GLN A 40 -9.99 -15.85 -13.85
N VAL A 41 -9.10 -15.88 -12.84
CA VAL A 41 -8.34 -14.69 -12.42
C VAL A 41 -7.41 -14.21 -13.53
N ILE A 42 -6.68 -15.14 -14.17
CA ILE A 42 -5.81 -14.84 -15.30
C ILE A 42 -6.62 -14.29 -16.48
N GLU A 43 -7.77 -14.89 -16.79
CA GLU A 43 -8.64 -14.40 -17.85
C GLU A 43 -9.21 -13.00 -17.53
N THR A 44 -9.48 -12.71 -16.26
CA THR A 44 -9.88 -11.36 -15.81
C THR A 44 -8.82 -10.33 -16.21
N PHE A 45 -7.53 -10.58 -15.93
CA PHE A 45 -6.44 -9.70 -16.35
C PHE A 45 -6.33 -9.59 -17.87
N ARG A 46 -6.42 -10.71 -18.60
CA ARG A 46 -6.37 -10.69 -20.07
C ARG A 46 -7.50 -9.86 -20.68
N SER A 47 -8.70 -10.00 -20.16
CA SER A 47 -9.89 -9.32 -20.67
C SER A 47 -9.82 -7.80 -20.55
N VAL A 48 -9.13 -7.28 -19.52
CA VAL A 48 -8.90 -5.84 -19.37
C VAL A 48 -7.70 -5.35 -20.18
N ILE A 49 -6.70 -6.20 -20.43
CA ILE A 49 -5.52 -5.82 -21.21
C ILE A 49 -5.82 -5.77 -22.72
N GLU A 50 -6.52 -6.79 -23.24
CA GLU A 50 -6.66 -7.01 -24.69
C GLU A 50 -7.22 -5.80 -25.46
N PRO A 51 -8.25 -5.07 -24.97
CA PRO A 51 -8.77 -3.89 -25.67
C PRO A 51 -7.73 -2.76 -25.86
N HIS A 52 -6.70 -2.71 -25.01
CA HIS A 52 -5.69 -1.66 -25.02
C HIS A 52 -4.33 -2.14 -25.57
N ARG A 53 -4.20 -3.42 -25.90
CA ARG A 53 -2.94 -4.07 -26.31
C ARG A 53 -2.15 -3.30 -27.37
N ALA A 54 -2.83 -2.78 -28.39
CA ALA A 54 -2.19 -2.05 -29.49
C ALA A 54 -1.75 -0.62 -29.13
N ARG A 55 -2.18 -0.08 -27.99
CA ARG A 55 -1.90 1.28 -27.52
C ARG A 55 -0.77 1.35 -26.50
N VAL A 56 -0.36 0.22 -25.93
CA VAL A 56 0.55 0.17 -24.78
C VAL A 56 1.86 -0.56 -25.07
N ARG A 57 2.92 -0.14 -24.39
CA ARG A 57 4.27 -0.72 -24.49
C ARG A 57 4.46 -1.96 -23.63
N GLY A 58 3.61 -2.14 -22.62
CA GLY A 58 3.65 -3.26 -21.68
C GLY A 58 2.61 -3.12 -20.58
N VAL A 59 2.61 -4.11 -19.67
CA VAL A 59 1.68 -4.20 -18.54
C VAL A 59 2.45 -4.26 -17.21
N GLY A 60 2.16 -3.34 -16.31
CA GLY A 60 2.57 -3.40 -14.92
C GLY A 60 1.42 -3.85 -14.04
N ILE A 61 1.67 -4.75 -13.10
CA ILE A 61 0.66 -5.30 -12.19
C ILE A 61 1.09 -5.05 -10.74
N SER A 62 0.25 -4.35 -9.99
CA SER A 62 0.25 -4.26 -8.54
C SER A 62 -0.67 -5.34 -7.98
N MET A 63 -0.17 -6.21 -7.10
CA MET A 63 -0.99 -7.19 -6.41
C MET A 63 -0.38 -7.62 -5.08
N PRO A 64 -1.16 -8.20 -4.15
CA PRO A 64 -0.60 -8.84 -2.97
C PRO A 64 0.34 -9.98 -3.37
N GLY A 65 1.42 -10.13 -2.63
CA GLY A 65 2.40 -11.19 -2.87
C GLY A 65 3.83 -10.72 -2.65
N VAL A 66 4.73 -11.69 -2.69
CA VAL A 66 6.17 -11.55 -2.64
C VAL A 66 6.71 -11.87 -4.03
N PHE A 67 7.40 -10.90 -4.63
CA PHE A 67 7.99 -11.02 -5.95
C PHE A 67 9.50 -10.78 -5.85
N SER A 68 10.28 -11.57 -6.59
CA SER A 68 11.75 -11.48 -6.58
C SER A 68 12.24 -10.55 -7.69
N GLU A 69 13.24 -9.73 -7.40
CA GLU A 69 13.91 -8.96 -8.45
C GLU A 69 14.57 -9.89 -9.46
N GLY A 70 14.38 -9.64 -10.75
CA GLY A 70 14.93 -10.46 -11.82
C GLY A 70 14.13 -11.75 -12.12
N ASP A 71 13.08 -12.07 -11.37
CA ASP A 71 12.15 -13.14 -11.75
C ASP A 71 11.28 -12.70 -12.93
N SER A 72 11.73 -13.02 -14.14
CA SER A 72 10.99 -12.70 -15.37
C SER A 72 9.70 -13.50 -15.55
N ASP A 73 9.52 -14.58 -14.78
CA ASP A 73 8.31 -15.40 -14.86
C ASP A 73 7.20 -14.86 -13.96
N GLY A 74 7.54 -13.97 -13.02
CA GLY A 74 6.59 -13.31 -12.11
C GLY A 74 5.82 -14.35 -11.30
N VAL A 75 6.55 -15.24 -10.61
CA VAL A 75 5.95 -16.28 -9.78
C VAL A 75 5.32 -15.64 -8.55
N VAL A 76 4.03 -15.93 -8.34
CA VAL A 76 3.29 -15.35 -7.21
C VAL A 76 3.66 -16.07 -5.90
N GLY A 77 4.38 -15.38 -5.01
CA GLY A 77 4.66 -15.84 -3.67
C GLY A 77 3.64 -15.33 -2.65
N GLY A 78 2.59 -16.10 -2.35
CA GLY A 78 1.61 -15.74 -1.30
C GLY A 78 0.70 -14.58 -1.71
N GLY A 79 -0.12 -14.78 -2.74
CA GLY A 79 -1.01 -13.83 -3.41
C GLY A 79 -2.16 -13.28 -2.54
N GLY A 80 -2.17 -13.53 -1.24
CA GLY A 80 -3.15 -13.00 -0.30
C GLY A 80 -4.59 -13.31 -0.71
N ALA A 81 -5.38 -12.28 -1.03
CA ALA A 81 -6.75 -12.46 -1.53
C ALA A 81 -6.83 -13.27 -2.84
N LEU A 82 -5.74 -13.27 -3.62
CA LEU A 82 -5.57 -14.01 -4.87
C LEU A 82 -4.70 -15.27 -4.69
N HIS A 83 -4.74 -15.90 -3.50
CA HIS A 83 -3.98 -17.13 -3.18
C HIS A 83 -4.17 -18.30 -4.16
N CYS A 84 -5.24 -18.29 -4.98
CA CYS A 84 -5.38 -19.27 -6.06
C CYS A 84 -4.24 -19.22 -7.09
N LEU A 85 -3.52 -18.09 -7.16
CA LEU A 85 -2.35 -17.89 -8.01
C LEU A 85 -1.04 -18.32 -7.35
N ASP A 86 -1.03 -18.79 -6.10
CA ASP A 86 0.21 -19.16 -5.41
C ASP A 86 1.02 -20.17 -6.22
N GLY A 87 2.29 -19.83 -6.50
CA GLY A 87 3.19 -20.64 -7.32
C GLY A 87 2.97 -20.56 -8.83
N TYR A 88 1.98 -19.79 -9.31
CA TYR A 88 1.79 -19.58 -10.75
C TYR A 88 2.82 -18.60 -11.32
N PRO A 89 3.43 -18.89 -12.48
CA PRO A 89 4.28 -17.96 -13.22
C PRO A 89 3.42 -16.94 -13.98
N LEU A 90 2.72 -16.08 -13.24
CA LEU A 90 1.70 -15.18 -13.77
C LEU A 90 2.27 -14.23 -14.84
N GLY A 91 3.47 -13.69 -14.59
CA GLY A 91 4.14 -12.79 -15.52
C GLY A 91 4.40 -13.47 -16.87
N ARG A 92 4.89 -14.71 -16.85
CA ARG A 92 5.10 -15.52 -18.06
C ARG A 92 3.78 -15.78 -18.80
N ILE A 93 2.74 -16.22 -18.08
CA ILE A 93 1.44 -16.56 -18.67
C ILE A 93 0.82 -15.33 -19.37
N LEU A 94 0.84 -14.17 -18.72
CA LEU A 94 0.31 -12.95 -19.31
C LEU A 94 1.17 -12.45 -20.47
N ARG A 95 2.50 -12.53 -20.37
CA ARG A 95 3.41 -12.18 -21.46
C ARG A 95 3.19 -13.05 -22.70
N GLU A 96 3.08 -14.37 -22.55
CA GLU A 96 2.84 -15.30 -23.66
C GLU A 96 1.47 -15.08 -24.32
N SER A 97 0.44 -14.81 -23.52
CA SER A 97 -0.92 -14.61 -24.04
C SER A 97 -1.16 -13.24 -24.66
N THR A 98 -0.55 -12.19 -24.12
CA THR A 98 -0.72 -10.80 -24.59
C THR A 98 0.38 -10.34 -25.54
N GLY A 99 1.49 -11.08 -25.65
CA GLY A 99 2.66 -10.66 -26.43
C GLY A 99 3.33 -9.36 -25.95
N LEU A 100 2.97 -8.87 -24.76
CA LEU A 100 3.49 -7.65 -24.16
C LEU A 100 4.52 -7.98 -23.06
N PRO A 101 5.51 -7.11 -22.81
CA PRO A 101 6.27 -7.12 -21.56
C PRO A 101 5.31 -7.02 -20.36
N VAL A 102 5.53 -7.85 -19.35
CA VAL A 102 4.73 -7.87 -18.11
C VAL A 102 5.64 -7.84 -16.91
N THR A 103 5.37 -6.94 -15.97
CA THR A 103 6.00 -6.90 -14.65
C THR A 103 4.95 -7.00 -13.56
N ILE A 104 5.30 -7.64 -12.45
CA ILE A 104 4.41 -7.79 -11.29
C ILE A 104 5.17 -7.35 -10.05
N GLU A 105 4.50 -6.63 -9.18
CA GLU A 105 5.08 -6.12 -7.94
C GLU A 105 4.04 -6.09 -6.81
N ASN A 106 4.54 -6.17 -5.59
CA ASN A 106 3.74 -6.02 -4.37
C ASN A 106 2.98 -4.69 -4.36
N ASP A 107 1.76 -4.71 -3.85
CA ASP A 107 0.86 -3.56 -3.74
C ASP A 107 1.44 -2.39 -2.91
N ALA A 108 2.00 -2.64 -1.73
CA ALA A 108 2.63 -1.58 -0.92
C ALA A 108 3.90 -1.02 -1.58
N MET A 109 4.67 -1.87 -2.26
CA MET A 109 5.84 -1.45 -3.05
C MET A 109 5.43 -0.61 -4.26
N CYS A 110 4.35 -0.98 -4.96
CA CYS A 110 3.75 -0.16 -6.01
C CYS A 110 3.27 1.18 -5.45
N ALA A 111 2.56 1.20 -4.33
CA ALA A 111 2.13 2.45 -3.70
C ALA A 111 3.31 3.40 -3.45
N ALA A 112 4.42 2.86 -2.93
CA ALA A 112 5.65 3.62 -2.70
C ALA A 112 6.28 4.13 -4.01
N LEU A 113 6.35 3.28 -5.05
CA LEU A 113 6.89 3.67 -6.35
C LEU A 113 6.01 4.69 -7.07
N GLY A 114 4.69 4.63 -6.90
CA GLY A 114 3.77 5.63 -7.43
C GLY A 114 3.95 6.99 -6.76
N GLU A 115 4.04 7.00 -5.43
CA GLU A 115 4.36 8.21 -4.67
C GLU A 115 5.77 8.73 -4.98
N TYR A 116 6.71 7.86 -5.34
CA TYR A 116 8.04 8.28 -5.78
C TYR A 116 8.01 8.91 -7.18
N ALA A 117 7.20 8.36 -8.09
CA ALA A 117 7.09 8.86 -9.45
C ALA A 117 6.55 10.29 -9.49
N VAL A 118 5.40 10.51 -8.85
CA VAL A 118 4.63 11.76 -8.98
C VAL A 118 3.87 12.13 -7.70
N GLY A 119 4.38 11.76 -6.52
CA GLY A 119 3.73 12.06 -5.24
C GLY A 119 4.67 12.49 -4.13
N ALA A 120 4.31 12.12 -2.89
CA ALA A 120 4.95 12.59 -1.66
C ALA A 120 6.35 12.02 -1.42
N LEU A 121 6.78 10.99 -2.17
CA LEU A 121 8.14 10.43 -2.13
C LEU A 121 9.04 10.96 -3.26
N LYS A 122 8.55 11.86 -4.12
CA LYS A 122 9.34 12.37 -5.25
C LYS A 122 10.61 13.09 -4.78
N GLY A 123 11.74 12.63 -5.30
CA GLY A 123 13.06 13.21 -5.02
C GLY A 123 13.65 12.86 -3.64
N VAL A 124 13.01 11.95 -2.91
CA VAL A 124 13.50 11.46 -1.61
C VAL A 124 14.59 10.40 -1.84
N SER A 125 15.72 10.49 -1.14
CA SER A 125 16.77 9.46 -1.19
C SER A 125 16.43 8.27 -0.31
N LEU A 126 15.86 8.47 0.89
CA LEU A 126 15.38 7.39 1.74
C LEU A 126 13.98 7.69 2.27
N GLY A 127 12.98 6.97 1.75
CA GLY A 127 11.58 7.14 2.10
C GLY A 127 10.92 5.85 2.56
N LEU A 128 9.90 5.98 3.39
CA LEU A 128 9.08 4.86 3.83
C LEU A 128 7.62 5.11 3.43
N MET A 129 7.01 4.13 2.77
CA MET A 129 5.56 4.08 2.58
C MET A 129 4.94 3.20 3.65
N VAL A 130 3.83 3.65 4.24
CA VAL A 130 2.96 2.86 5.11
C VAL A 130 1.54 2.95 4.58
N VAL A 131 0.87 1.82 4.36
CA VAL A 131 -0.49 1.78 3.80
C VAL A 131 -1.45 1.24 4.86
N ILE A 132 -2.37 2.08 5.32
CA ILE A 132 -3.39 1.69 6.31
C ILE A 132 -4.60 1.12 5.60
N GLY A 133 -4.74 -0.20 5.66
CA GLY A 133 -5.86 -0.94 5.08
C GLY A 133 -6.58 -1.78 6.13
N THR A 134 -7.08 -2.92 5.69
CA THR A 134 -7.60 -3.98 6.57
C THR A 134 -6.52 -4.56 7.49
N GLY A 135 -5.26 -4.42 7.08
CA GLY A 135 -4.06 -4.56 7.90
C GLY A 135 -3.15 -3.35 7.71
N LEU A 136 -1.85 -3.59 7.68
CA LEU A 136 -0.83 -2.58 7.41
C LEU A 136 0.08 -3.08 6.29
N GLY A 137 0.36 -2.23 5.30
CA GLY A 137 1.38 -2.47 4.28
C GLY A 137 2.57 -1.54 4.51
N GLY A 138 3.73 -1.89 3.99
CA GLY A 138 4.86 -0.98 3.96
C GLY A 138 5.90 -1.32 2.92
N ALA A 139 6.68 -0.32 2.52
CA ALA A 139 7.75 -0.46 1.57
C ALA A 139 8.79 0.66 1.76
N ILE A 140 10.07 0.30 1.68
CA ILE A 140 11.18 1.25 1.81
C ILE A 140 11.70 1.56 0.41
N VAL A 141 11.85 2.85 0.11
CA VAL A 141 12.40 3.36 -1.15
C VAL A 141 13.77 3.98 -0.88
N VAL A 142 14.79 3.54 -1.60
CA VAL A 142 16.16 4.07 -1.58
C VAL A 142 16.52 4.53 -2.98
N ASP A 143 16.74 5.83 -3.18
CA ASP A 143 17.08 6.46 -4.46
C ASP A 143 16.17 5.98 -5.61
N GLY A 144 14.86 5.91 -5.34
CA GLY A 144 13.86 5.47 -6.32
C GLY A 144 13.76 3.96 -6.55
N HIS A 145 14.48 3.17 -5.75
CA HIS A 145 14.50 1.71 -5.80
C HIS A 145 13.86 1.12 -4.55
N ILE A 146 13.13 0.01 -4.68
CA ILE A 146 12.64 -0.72 -3.52
C ILE A 146 13.82 -1.40 -2.82
N LEU A 147 13.97 -1.16 -1.51
CA LEU A 147 14.79 -2.01 -0.66
C LEU A 147 14.02 -3.31 -0.40
N ARG A 148 14.42 -4.40 -1.06
CA ARG A 148 13.77 -5.71 -0.95
C ARG A 148 14.24 -6.55 0.23
N GLY A 149 15.50 -6.39 0.63
CA GLY A 149 16.15 -7.26 1.60
C GLY A 149 16.37 -8.69 1.08
N ALA A 150 16.99 -9.55 1.88
CA ALA A 150 17.45 -10.88 1.46
C ALA A 150 16.34 -11.85 1.03
N HIS A 151 15.10 -11.61 1.47
CA HIS A 151 13.95 -12.48 1.20
C HIS A 151 12.78 -11.72 0.56
N ASN A 152 13.01 -10.52 0.00
CA ASN A 152 11.97 -9.67 -0.60
C ASN A 152 10.87 -9.21 0.38
N LEU A 153 11.22 -9.07 1.67
CA LEU A 153 10.30 -8.72 2.77
C LEU A 153 10.75 -7.49 3.57
N ALA A 154 11.74 -6.74 3.11
CA ALA A 154 12.08 -5.48 3.76
C ALA A 154 10.92 -4.48 3.60
N GLY A 155 10.65 -3.72 4.67
CA GLY A 155 9.50 -2.82 4.72
C GLY A 155 8.17 -3.47 5.17
N THR A 156 8.15 -4.78 5.47
CA THR A 156 6.97 -5.46 6.02
C THR A 156 6.71 -5.10 7.49
N VAL A 157 6.45 -3.82 7.75
CA VAL A 157 6.28 -3.20 9.07
C VAL A 157 5.10 -3.80 9.85
N CYS A 158 4.15 -4.43 9.16
CA CYS A 158 2.97 -5.03 9.76
C CYS A 158 3.26 -6.24 10.63
N PHE A 159 4.39 -6.93 10.45
CA PHE A 159 4.80 -8.08 11.28
C PHE A 159 5.73 -7.71 12.44
N VAL A 160 6.04 -6.43 12.61
CA VAL A 160 6.78 -5.98 13.78
C VAL A 160 5.88 -6.15 15.02
N SER A 161 6.46 -6.68 16.10
CA SER A 161 5.75 -6.96 17.35
C SER A 161 5.11 -5.70 17.95
N ASN A 162 3.88 -5.83 18.45
CA ASN A 162 3.19 -4.78 19.19
C ASN A 162 3.26 -4.96 20.73
N ASP A 163 3.78 -6.11 21.22
CA ASP A 163 3.90 -6.41 22.65
C ASP A 163 5.13 -7.29 22.89
N VAL A 164 6.18 -6.68 23.43
CA VAL A 164 7.48 -7.34 23.73
C VAL A 164 7.39 -8.47 24.76
N ARG A 165 6.24 -8.62 25.43
CA ARG A 165 6.01 -9.68 26.42
C ARG A 165 5.35 -10.92 25.82
N LYS A 166 5.00 -10.88 24.53
CA LYS A 166 4.31 -11.97 23.83
C LYS A 166 5.14 -12.47 22.65
N PRO A 167 5.02 -13.76 22.28
CA PRO A 167 5.55 -14.25 21.01
C PRO A 167 4.93 -13.48 19.84
N VAL A 168 5.71 -13.32 18.76
CA VAL A 168 5.23 -12.72 17.50
C VAL A 168 4.33 -13.72 16.78
N THR A 169 3.04 -13.41 16.72
CA THR A 169 2.01 -14.16 16.02
C THR A 169 1.01 -13.17 15.41
N PHE A 170 0.13 -13.66 14.54
CA PHE A 170 -1.10 -12.92 14.27
C PHE A 170 -1.84 -12.67 15.60
N GLY A 171 -2.27 -11.44 15.84
CA GLY A 171 -2.80 -10.93 17.11
C GLY A 171 -1.79 -10.20 18.00
N SER A 172 -0.49 -10.22 17.69
CA SER A 172 0.56 -9.54 18.47
C SER A 172 1.54 -8.72 17.60
N VAL A 173 1.10 -8.31 16.41
CA VAL A 173 1.89 -7.47 15.50
C VAL A 173 1.19 -6.14 15.19
N TYR A 174 1.94 -5.14 14.69
CA TYR A 174 1.37 -3.83 14.40
C TYR A 174 0.22 -3.88 13.41
N GLY A 175 0.26 -4.79 12.42
CA GLY A 175 -0.83 -4.97 11.46
C GLY A 175 -2.21 -5.21 12.07
N ASP A 176 -2.27 -5.77 13.28
CA ASP A 176 -3.53 -6.03 14.00
C ASP A 176 -4.06 -4.80 14.74
N VAL A 177 -3.18 -3.86 15.10
CA VAL A 177 -3.50 -2.72 16.00
C VAL A 177 -3.41 -1.36 15.32
N THR A 178 -2.91 -1.28 14.08
CA THR A 178 -2.83 -0.04 13.29
C THR A 178 -3.69 -0.06 12.02
N SER A 179 -4.50 -1.09 11.80
CA SER A 179 -5.47 -1.14 10.69
C SER A 179 -6.65 -0.18 10.89
N TRP A 180 -7.44 0.07 9.84
CA TRP A 180 -8.69 0.85 9.99
C TRP A 180 -9.68 0.17 10.96
N ARG A 181 -9.65 -1.16 11.05
CA ARG A 181 -10.49 -1.92 11.98
C ARG A 181 -10.06 -1.71 13.43
N ALA A 182 -8.76 -1.50 13.66
CA ALA A 182 -8.25 -1.14 14.97
C ALA A 182 -8.71 0.26 15.38
N LEU A 183 -8.69 1.24 14.47
CA LEU A 183 -9.29 2.56 14.71
C LEU A 183 -10.77 2.44 15.09
N ARG A 184 -11.56 1.66 14.32
CA ARG A 184 -12.95 1.37 14.67
C ARG A 184 -13.08 0.81 16.08
N GLY A 185 -12.26 -0.17 16.44
CA GLY A 185 -12.26 -0.78 17.76
C GLY A 185 -12.02 0.24 18.87
N GLN A 186 -11.02 1.11 18.72
CA GLN A 186 -10.69 2.15 19.71
C GLN A 186 -11.81 3.17 19.86
N VAL A 187 -12.40 3.63 18.76
CA VAL A 187 -13.52 4.56 18.76
C VAL A 187 -14.75 3.94 19.40
N CYS A 188 -15.15 2.73 18.99
CA CYS A 188 -16.29 2.04 19.57
C CYS A 188 -16.11 1.79 21.08
N ALA A 189 -14.92 1.37 21.51
CA ALA A 189 -14.60 1.16 22.91
C ALA A 189 -14.70 2.46 23.73
N ALA A 190 -14.16 3.57 23.21
CA ALA A 190 -14.25 4.87 23.86
C ALA A 190 -15.68 5.39 23.99
N LYS A 191 -16.56 5.04 23.02
CA LYS A 191 -17.98 5.38 23.02
C LYS A 191 -18.85 4.39 23.82
N GLY A 192 -18.29 3.28 24.29
CA GLY A 192 -19.04 2.23 24.99
C GLY A 192 -20.07 1.49 24.12
N ILE A 193 -19.80 1.36 22.82
CA ILE A 193 -20.65 0.65 21.86
C ILE A 193 -19.91 -0.55 21.25
N ASP A 194 -20.67 -1.55 20.81
CA ASP A 194 -20.09 -2.69 20.09
C ASP A 194 -19.78 -2.32 18.63
N PRO A 195 -18.62 -2.74 18.07
CA PRO A 195 -18.31 -2.53 16.67
C PRO A 195 -19.17 -3.42 15.78
N THR A 196 -20.07 -2.82 15.00
CA THR A 196 -20.87 -3.50 13.98
C THR A 196 -20.35 -3.21 12.57
N ASP A 197 -20.84 -3.94 11.57
CA ASP A 197 -20.48 -3.71 10.17
C ASP A 197 -21.02 -2.38 9.61
N ASP A 198 -22.04 -1.80 10.23
CA ASP A 198 -22.57 -0.49 9.88
C ASP A 198 -21.66 0.68 10.35
N ILE A 199 -20.68 0.39 11.21
CA ILE A 199 -19.70 1.37 11.67
C ILE A 199 -18.47 1.24 10.78
N ASP A 200 -18.48 1.95 9.66
CA ASP A 200 -17.35 2.03 8.74
C ASP A 200 -16.46 3.26 9.03
N GLY A 201 -15.44 3.46 8.21
CA GLY A 201 -14.56 4.62 8.32
C GLY A 201 -15.32 5.95 8.19
N TYR A 202 -16.32 6.03 7.31
CA TYR A 202 -17.10 7.27 7.13
C TYR A 202 -17.85 7.64 8.39
N ARG A 203 -18.47 6.66 9.06
CA ARG A 203 -19.20 6.88 10.31
C ARG A 203 -18.28 7.30 11.46
N ILE A 204 -17.08 6.72 11.54
CA ILE A 204 -16.10 7.09 12.56
C ILE A 204 -15.68 8.55 12.41
N PHE A 205 -15.29 8.96 11.20
CA PHE A 205 -14.86 10.33 10.96
C PHE A 205 -16.02 11.33 11.04
N SER A 206 -17.26 10.94 10.71
CA SER A 206 -18.41 11.83 10.92
C SER A 206 -18.60 12.20 12.39
N TRP A 207 -18.42 11.24 13.33
CA TRP A 207 -18.49 11.56 14.76
C TRP A 207 -17.39 12.52 15.20
N ILE A 208 -16.17 12.35 14.68
CA ILE A 208 -15.04 13.23 14.98
C ILE A 208 -15.32 14.64 14.46
N GLU A 209 -15.80 14.77 13.22
CA GLU A 209 -16.18 16.03 12.58
C GLU A 209 -17.35 16.72 13.32
N GLU A 210 -18.28 15.95 13.90
CA GLU A 210 -19.39 16.42 14.72
C GLU A 210 -18.98 16.87 16.14
N GLY A 211 -17.69 16.74 16.50
CA GLY A 211 -17.16 17.14 17.81
C GLY A 211 -17.43 16.13 18.93
N ASP A 212 -17.64 14.85 18.59
CA ASP A 212 -17.86 13.80 19.57
C ASP A 212 -16.58 13.49 20.36
N GLU A 213 -16.57 13.87 21.64
CA GLU A 213 -15.38 13.76 22.52
C GLU A 213 -14.93 12.32 22.75
N ASP A 214 -15.86 11.36 22.76
CA ASP A 214 -15.52 9.94 22.92
C ASP A 214 -14.89 9.40 21.63
N ALA A 215 -15.39 9.79 20.45
CA ALA A 215 -14.78 9.43 19.19
C ALA A 215 -13.37 10.02 19.04
N ARG A 216 -13.18 11.29 19.43
CA ARG A 216 -11.87 11.94 19.46
C ARG A 216 -10.88 11.21 20.40
N ARG A 217 -11.34 10.79 21.58
CA ARG A 217 -10.52 10.01 22.52
C ARG A 217 -10.10 8.66 21.93
N GLY A 218 -11.00 7.99 21.21
CA GLY A 218 -10.67 6.75 20.49
C GLY A 218 -9.66 6.96 19.37
N LEU A 219 -9.79 8.06 18.60
CA LEU A 219 -8.80 8.44 17.59
C LEU A 219 -7.43 8.73 18.21
N ASP A 220 -7.38 9.49 19.31
CA ASP A 220 -6.13 9.80 20.00
C ASP A 220 -5.47 8.52 20.56
N ALA A 221 -6.25 7.57 21.09
CA ALA A 221 -5.74 6.27 21.55
C ALA A 221 -5.16 5.43 20.38
N TYR A 222 -5.82 5.45 19.23
CA TYR A 222 -5.30 4.83 18.01
C TYR A 222 -4.00 5.52 17.53
N ALA A 223 -3.99 6.86 17.51
CA ALA A 223 -2.84 7.65 17.10
C ALA A 223 -1.62 7.41 17.98
N LEU A 224 -1.80 7.17 19.29
CA LEU A 224 -0.70 6.85 20.20
C LEU A 224 -0.03 5.50 19.86
N VAL A 225 -0.82 4.50 19.46
CA VAL A 225 -0.28 3.20 19.02
C VAL A 225 0.50 3.38 17.71
N PHE A 226 -0.03 4.19 16.79
CA PHE A 226 0.62 4.47 15.52
C PHE A 226 1.92 5.27 15.70
N ASP A 227 1.93 6.25 16.59
CA ASP A 227 3.11 7.04 16.95
C ASP A 227 4.26 6.16 17.49
N ASN A 228 3.98 5.23 18.41
CA ASN A 228 4.98 4.27 18.88
C ASN A 228 5.62 3.45 17.75
N MET A 229 4.81 3.06 16.76
CA MET A 229 5.30 2.38 15.56
C MET A 229 6.19 3.32 14.73
N LEU A 230 5.74 4.55 14.44
CA LEU A 230 6.49 5.53 13.66
C LEU A 230 7.84 5.87 14.30
N MET A 231 7.88 6.09 15.61
CA MET A 231 9.12 6.33 16.34
C MET A 231 10.09 5.16 16.25
N GLY A 232 9.58 3.92 16.34
CA GLY A 232 10.38 2.72 16.15
C GLY A 232 10.95 2.63 14.73
N LEU A 233 10.15 2.95 13.71
CA LEU A 233 10.56 2.95 12.31
C LEU A 233 11.60 4.05 12.04
N GLN A 234 11.42 5.26 12.58
CA GLN A 234 12.40 6.33 12.51
C GLN A 234 13.74 5.92 13.15
N SER A 235 13.68 5.21 14.27
CA SER A 235 14.89 4.78 14.98
C SER A 235 15.70 3.71 14.25
N VAL A 236 15.04 2.88 13.42
CA VAL A 236 15.67 1.72 12.76
C VAL A 236 16.02 2.01 11.30
N ILE A 237 15.15 2.73 10.60
CA ILE A 237 15.28 3.01 9.17
C ILE A 237 15.85 4.42 8.94
N ASP A 238 15.50 5.38 9.80
CA ASP A 238 15.83 6.80 9.67
C ASP A 238 15.44 7.42 8.30
N PRO A 239 14.17 7.29 7.86
CA PRO A 239 13.75 7.86 6.59
C PRO A 239 13.63 9.40 6.67
N GLU A 240 13.79 10.06 5.53
CA GLU A 240 13.54 11.50 5.38
C GLU A 240 12.05 11.83 5.54
N VAL A 241 11.18 10.92 5.10
CA VAL A 241 9.72 11.05 5.18
C VAL A 241 9.06 9.68 5.24
N ILE A 242 7.99 9.60 6.03
CA ILE A 242 7.06 8.48 6.08
C ILE A 242 5.76 8.92 5.42
N VAL A 243 5.49 8.39 4.22
CA VAL A 243 4.24 8.65 3.51
C VAL A 243 3.19 7.64 3.96
N VAL A 244 2.05 8.15 4.43
CA VAL A 244 0.93 7.34 4.91
C VAL A 244 -0.18 7.35 3.87
N GLY A 245 -0.48 6.18 3.32
CA GLY A 245 -1.56 5.93 2.38
C GLY A 245 -2.66 5.04 2.96
N GLY A 246 -3.59 4.64 2.10
CA GLY A 246 -4.74 3.80 2.45
C GLY A 246 -6.02 4.60 2.73
N GLY A 247 -7.16 3.91 2.84
CA GLY A 247 -8.48 4.55 2.72
C GLY A 247 -8.76 5.65 3.76
N ILE A 248 -8.23 5.52 4.99
CA ILE A 248 -8.42 6.52 6.04
C ILE A 248 -7.36 7.64 6.02
N SER A 249 -6.29 7.50 5.23
CA SER A 249 -5.21 8.50 5.15
C SER A 249 -5.63 9.79 4.41
N ALA A 250 -6.79 9.79 3.75
CA ALA A 250 -7.34 11.01 3.15
C ALA A 250 -7.91 12.00 4.19
N ARG A 251 -7.98 11.61 5.47
CA ARG A 251 -8.64 12.36 6.54
C ARG A 251 -7.64 13.27 7.28
N PRO A 252 -7.79 14.61 7.23
CA PRO A 252 -6.92 15.53 7.96
C PRO A 252 -6.87 15.27 9.47
N GLU A 253 -8.00 14.89 10.05
CA GLU A 253 -8.15 14.63 11.49
C GLU A 253 -7.21 13.51 11.97
N LEU A 254 -6.93 12.55 11.09
CA LEU A 254 -5.99 11.46 11.36
C LEU A 254 -4.56 12.00 11.52
N PHE A 255 -4.12 12.86 10.59
CA PHE A 255 -2.79 13.47 10.65
C PHE A 255 -2.67 14.43 11.83
N GLU A 256 -3.70 15.21 12.12
CA GLU A 256 -3.74 16.05 13.31
C GLU A 256 -3.59 15.22 14.59
N ALA A 257 -4.23 14.05 14.67
CA ALA A 257 -4.07 13.15 15.81
C ALA A 257 -2.65 12.56 15.89
N PHE A 258 -2.05 12.14 14.78
CA PHE A 258 -0.67 11.67 14.75
C PHE A 258 0.31 12.76 15.20
N GLU A 259 0.19 13.98 14.67
CA GLU A 259 1.02 15.12 15.05
C GLU A 259 0.89 15.43 16.55
N ARG A 260 -0.32 15.43 17.11
CA ARG A 260 -0.55 15.61 18.55
C ARG A 260 0.13 14.55 19.41
N MET A 261 0.15 13.29 18.98
CA MET A 261 0.79 12.21 19.75
C MET A 261 2.31 12.27 19.63
N MET A 262 2.85 12.52 18.42
CA MET A 262 4.28 12.74 18.21
C MET A 262 4.83 13.90 19.05
N ASP A 263 4.04 14.97 19.27
CA ASP A 263 4.45 16.09 20.12
C ASP A 263 4.58 15.72 21.60
N GLN A 264 3.87 14.69 22.06
CA GLN A 264 3.98 14.16 23.42
C GLN A 264 5.16 13.18 23.55
N ALA A 265 5.53 12.51 22.46
CA ALA A 265 6.65 11.58 22.39
C ALA A 265 7.99 12.34 22.40
N HIS A 266 8.40 12.78 23.59
CA HIS A 266 9.74 13.31 23.84
C HIS A 266 10.79 12.19 23.80
N VAL A 267 11.10 11.68 22.61
CA VAL A 267 12.23 10.77 22.43
C VAL A 267 13.51 11.58 22.40
N LEU A 268 14.56 10.98 22.98
CA LEU A 268 15.93 11.47 23.13
C LEU A 268 16.35 12.45 21.99
N PRO A 269 17.02 13.57 22.29
CA PRO A 269 17.34 14.63 21.32
C PRO A 269 18.18 14.18 20.10
N ILE A 270 18.59 12.92 20.04
CA ILE A 270 19.36 12.32 18.95
C ILE A 270 18.50 11.70 17.85
N ILE A 271 17.26 11.28 18.14
CA ILE A 271 16.37 10.68 17.15
C ILE A 271 15.42 11.78 16.66
N PRO A 272 15.43 12.12 15.36
CA PRO A 272 14.54 13.15 14.85
C PRO A 272 13.08 12.72 14.99
N ARG A 273 12.19 13.70 15.07
CA ARG A 273 10.75 13.47 14.96
C ARG A 273 10.42 12.93 13.56
N PRO A 274 9.60 11.88 13.43
CA PRO A 274 9.16 11.38 12.14
C PRO A 274 8.48 12.49 11.33
N CYS A 275 8.90 12.67 10.09
CA CYS A 275 8.20 13.53 9.14
C CYS A 275 7.13 12.69 8.43
N ILE A 276 5.85 12.93 8.72
CA ILE A 276 4.75 12.22 8.06
C ILE A 276 4.09 13.07 6.98
N LYS A 277 3.68 12.45 5.87
CA LYS A 277 2.88 13.10 4.82
C LYS A 277 1.76 12.18 4.33
N PRO A 278 0.59 12.72 3.94
CA PRO A 278 -0.40 11.93 3.22
C PRO A 278 0.11 11.55 1.84
N ALA A 279 -0.24 10.33 1.40
CA ALA A 279 -0.06 9.93 0.02
C ALA A 279 -0.85 10.87 -0.91
N GLN A 280 -0.22 11.33 -1.99
CA GLN A 280 -0.82 12.32 -2.90
C GLN A 280 -1.65 11.68 -4.02
N ASN A 281 -1.30 10.46 -4.43
CA ASN A 281 -1.99 9.74 -5.51
C ASN A 281 -3.13 8.86 -4.99
N GLY A 282 -3.34 8.79 -3.68
CA GLY A 282 -4.44 8.06 -3.06
C GLY A 282 -4.59 6.63 -3.60
N ASN A 283 -5.76 6.33 -4.18
CA ASN A 283 -6.08 5.01 -4.73
C ASN A 283 -5.35 4.68 -6.03
N ASP A 284 -4.74 5.66 -6.70
CA ASP A 284 -4.06 5.49 -7.99
C ASP A 284 -2.56 5.21 -7.82
N ALA A 285 -2.01 5.38 -6.60
CA ALA A 285 -0.60 5.15 -6.30
C ALA A 285 -0.11 3.77 -6.77
N ASN A 286 -0.93 2.74 -6.56
CA ASN A 286 -0.63 1.37 -6.98
C ASN A 286 -0.51 1.24 -8.52
N LEU A 287 -1.43 1.86 -9.26
CA LEU A 287 -1.42 1.84 -10.73
C LEU A 287 -0.17 2.53 -11.29
N LEU A 288 0.16 3.71 -10.74
CA LEU A 288 1.33 4.49 -11.15
C LEU A 288 2.63 3.77 -10.78
N GLY A 289 2.67 3.12 -9.61
CA GLY A 289 3.79 2.28 -9.19
C GLY A 289 4.01 1.09 -10.09
N ALA A 290 2.94 0.39 -10.47
CA ALA A 290 3.02 -0.73 -11.40
C ALA A 290 3.60 -0.31 -12.75
N VAL A 291 3.18 0.86 -13.27
CA VAL A 291 3.74 1.46 -14.49
C VAL A 291 5.21 1.86 -14.30
N ARG A 292 5.60 2.40 -13.13
CA ARG A 292 7.01 2.70 -12.83
C ARG A 292 7.88 1.43 -12.85
N THR A 293 7.41 0.35 -12.23
CA THR A 293 8.11 -0.95 -12.25
C THR A 293 8.32 -1.43 -13.68
N LEU A 294 7.27 -1.39 -14.51
CA LEU A 294 7.35 -1.76 -15.92
C LEU A 294 8.36 -0.90 -16.68
N ARG A 295 8.25 0.43 -16.59
CA ARG A 295 9.16 1.36 -17.30
C ARG A 295 10.62 1.11 -16.96
N ARG A 296 10.92 0.88 -15.67
CA ARG A 296 12.27 0.51 -15.23
C ARG A 296 12.75 -0.80 -15.87
N SER A 297 11.89 -1.81 -15.97
CA SER A 297 12.24 -3.08 -16.63
C SER A 297 12.52 -2.92 -18.14
N LEU A 298 11.94 -1.91 -18.77
CA LEU A 298 12.19 -1.55 -20.17
C LEU A 298 13.45 -0.70 -20.38
N GLY A 299 14.18 -0.35 -19.30
CA GLY A 299 15.33 0.55 -19.36
C GLY A 299 14.95 2.03 -19.50
N GLU A 300 13.69 2.36 -19.21
CA GLU A 300 13.10 3.69 -19.36
C GLU A 300 12.93 4.34 -17.97
N CYS A 301 14.02 4.74 -17.31
CA CYS A 301 13.93 5.58 -16.11
C CYS A 301 15.03 6.63 -16.09
N ASP A 302 14.64 7.86 -15.71
CA ASP A 302 15.51 8.88 -15.13
C ASP A 302 15.94 8.47 -13.70
#